data_AF-A0A951SQ55-F1
#
_entry.id   AF-A0A951SQ55-F1
#
_cell.length_a   1.000
_cell.length_b   1.000
_cell.length_c   1.000
_cell.angle_alpha   90.00
_cell.angle_beta   90.00
_cell.angle_gamma   90.00
#
_symmetry.space_group_name_H-M   'P 1'
#
loop_
_entity.id
_entity.type
_entity.pdbx_description
1 polymer ?
#
loop_
_entity_poly.entity_id
_entity_poly.type
_entity_poly.pdbx_seq_one_letter_code
_entity_poly.pdbx_strand_id
1 'polypeptide(L)'
;MRKLLSFIILFSFTGIAVSQWSSNPAINLEICNLTGEQTLPLVAPTSDGGCYISWFDNRNGSYAVYLQRLSPEGIKLFAQDGLLISSNPQNSSLVGYDLKVDANDNAILVFTDMRAGSDINPYAYKISPSGNFDWGPNGIGLTDSTNIFQANPKIAVTSDGNYVFTWMYISTPKKIAIQKLDQSGNKVWGSSPIKLSGSPPENYDWPGIIASDNGSVILLWSGYSGTFLNPQNYKLYTQKFSSAGTPVWNSTQDTVYSLGQVSGFYNPLIFPDGNNGALYCWHDDRDQNNLMSAHVQRFNSSGQRLFPLNGTELSTQSGRNNYNPVGAVNPVSNETFVFWSPSNSGQTLAGGLYGQKIDATGQRLWTDNGIEFKPMDNNTISDMGVYLKDTNVIVSFNESQFGSIVSLIKAFSTGPAGVTGWSGSILTASSNTSEKVGFNSNITEQGMSILTWSDRRSSSGGIYAQNINLNGTLGGGTGIIHQTNIPQDFRLFQNYPNPFNPVTIISFNIPKSSNVKLTISDVLGRSVAILIDEVLSAGSYNYQFSAGKFKLSSGIYYYTLQAEDFIETKQMMLLK
;
A
#
# COMPACT_ATOMS: atom_id res chain seq x y z
N MET A 1 59.03 6.76 -36.33
CA MET A 1 57.81 6.08 -35.86
C MET A 1 57.23 6.84 -34.68
N ARG A 2 56.22 7.70 -34.91
CA ARG A 2 55.41 8.31 -33.83
C ARG A 2 54.15 7.45 -33.67
N LYS A 3 53.94 6.87 -32.48
CA LYS A 3 52.70 6.15 -32.15
C LYS A 3 51.63 7.18 -31.79
N LEU A 4 50.55 7.24 -32.58
CA LEU A 4 49.32 7.94 -32.22
C LEU A 4 48.61 7.12 -31.13
N LEU A 5 48.35 7.72 -29.97
CA LEU A 5 47.36 7.23 -29.03
C LEU A 5 45.98 7.75 -29.46
N SER A 6 45.09 6.84 -29.84
CA SER A 6 43.67 7.16 -30.04
C SER A 6 42.95 7.13 -28.69
N PHE A 7 42.48 8.27 -28.23
CA PHE A 7 41.53 8.38 -27.12
C PHE A 7 40.13 8.00 -27.63
N ILE A 8 39.56 6.91 -27.11
CA ILE A 8 38.14 6.58 -27.31
C ILE A 8 37.36 7.38 -26.26
N ILE A 9 36.66 8.41 -26.70
CA ILE A 9 35.68 9.13 -25.88
C ILE A 9 34.41 8.28 -25.86
N LEU A 10 34.13 7.62 -24.72
CA LEU A 10 32.83 7.00 -24.47
C LEU A 10 31.79 8.13 -24.29
N PHE A 11 30.91 8.30 -25.27
CA PHE A 11 29.68 9.07 -25.07
C PHE A 11 28.70 8.23 -24.25
N SER A 12 28.52 8.58 -22.98
CA SER A 12 27.39 8.08 -22.18
C SER A 12 26.12 8.77 -22.67
N PHE A 13 25.36 8.11 -23.54
CA PHE A 13 23.98 8.50 -23.81
C PHE A 13 23.15 8.19 -22.55
N THR A 14 22.87 9.20 -21.74
CA THR A 14 21.77 9.11 -20.77
C THR A 14 20.47 9.15 -21.57
N GLY A 15 19.93 7.97 -21.89
CA GLY A 15 18.59 7.87 -22.45
C GLY A 15 17.60 8.50 -21.47
N ILE A 16 16.72 9.36 -21.98
CA ILE A 16 15.59 9.86 -21.20
C ILE A 16 14.68 8.65 -20.97
N ALA A 17 14.66 8.12 -19.75
CA ALA A 17 13.73 7.08 -19.34
C ALA A 17 12.31 7.64 -19.39
N VAL A 18 11.46 7.09 -20.26
CA VAL A 18 10.05 7.46 -20.33
C VAL A 18 9.28 6.58 -19.34
N SER A 19 8.47 7.22 -18.51
CA SER A 19 7.57 6.51 -17.59
C SER A 19 6.72 5.47 -18.32
N GLN A 20 6.74 4.23 -17.83
CA GLN A 20 5.91 3.12 -18.29
C GLN A 20 4.54 3.12 -17.61
N TRP A 21 4.38 3.89 -16.53
CA TRP A 21 3.06 4.14 -15.99
C TRP A 21 2.20 4.93 -16.97
N SER A 22 1.05 4.35 -17.33
CA SER A 22 0.06 4.96 -18.20
C SER A 22 -0.79 5.97 -17.45
N SER A 23 -1.09 7.09 -18.10
CA SER A 23 -2.06 8.09 -17.63
C SER A 23 -3.51 7.76 -18.04
N ASN A 24 -3.70 6.73 -18.87
CA ASN A 24 -5.02 6.30 -19.34
C ASN A 24 -5.48 5.08 -18.53
N PRO A 25 -6.60 5.15 -17.78
CA PRO A 25 -7.07 4.03 -16.96
C PRO A 25 -7.50 2.80 -17.78
N ALA A 26 -7.67 2.90 -19.10
CA ALA A 26 -7.91 1.77 -19.97
C ALA A 26 -6.62 1.03 -20.36
N ILE A 27 -5.45 1.56 -20.02
CA ILE A 27 -4.14 0.97 -20.30
C ILE A 27 -3.39 0.92 -18.98
N ASN A 28 -3.13 -0.28 -18.46
CA ASN A 28 -2.40 -0.47 -17.21
C ASN A 28 -1.05 -1.13 -17.51
N LEU A 29 -0.08 -0.97 -16.63
CA LEU A 29 1.24 -1.57 -16.80
C LEU A 29 1.11 -3.09 -16.68
N GLU A 30 1.49 -3.81 -17.73
CA GLU A 30 1.53 -5.26 -17.71
C GLU A 30 2.80 -5.76 -17.02
N ILE A 31 2.64 -6.53 -15.94
CA ILE A 31 3.75 -7.16 -15.23
C ILE A 31 4.07 -8.52 -15.87
N CYS A 32 3.04 -9.33 -16.12
CA CYS A 32 3.12 -10.61 -16.82
C CYS A 32 1.76 -10.97 -17.43
N ASN A 33 1.72 -11.47 -18.67
CA ASN A 33 0.49 -11.92 -19.35
C ASN A 33 0.62 -13.29 -20.04
N LEU A 34 1.66 -14.06 -19.71
CA LEU A 34 1.93 -15.33 -20.37
C LEU A 34 0.78 -16.33 -20.22
N THR A 35 0.73 -17.32 -21.10
CA THR A 35 -0.26 -18.41 -21.01
C THR A 35 -0.13 -19.17 -19.70
N GLY A 36 -1.25 -19.41 -19.01
CA GLY A 36 -1.31 -20.00 -17.66
C GLY A 36 -1.90 -18.99 -16.67
N GLU A 37 -2.40 -19.44 -15.52
CA GLU A 37 -2.98 -18.55 -14.51
C GLU A 37 -1.91 -17.76 -13.75
N GLN A 38 -2.07 -16.45 -13.61
CA GLN A 38 -1.29 -15.61 -12.70
C GLN A 38 -2.17 -15.01 -11.61
N THR A 39 -1.84 -15.27 -10.35
CA THR A 39 -2.73 -15.01 -9.22
C THR A 39 -2.02 -14.46 -7.98
N LEU A 40 -2.80 -13.86 -7.10
CA LEU A 40 -2.40 -13.35 -5.79
C LEU A 40 -1.17 -12.43 -5.83
N PRO A 41 -1.18 -11.32 -6.59
CA PRO A 41 -0.05 -10.41 -6.57
C PRO A 41 0.04 -9.63 -5.25
N LEU A 42 1.26 -9.38 -4.78
CA LEU A 42 1.55 -8.47 -3.67
C LEU A 42 2.53 -7.40 -4.14
N VAL A 43 2.39 -6.17 -3.62
CA VAL A 43 3.30 -5.06 -3.90
C VAL A 43 3.97 -4.55 -2.62
N ALA A 44 5.28 -4.33 -2.68
CA ALA A 44 6.06 -3.74 -1.61
C ALA A 44 6.97 -2.62 -2.15
N PRO A 45 6.77 -1.36 -1.74
CA PRO A 45 7.57 -0.21 -2.15
C PRO A 45 9.03 -0.32 -1.73
N THR A 46 9.93 0.26 -2.54
CA THR A 46 11.36 0.43 -2.24
C THR A 46 11.66 1.90 -1.92
N SER A 47 12.76 2.14 -1.20
CA SER A 47 13.17 3.47 -0.75
C SER A 47 13.47 4.43 -1.91
N ASP A 48 13.90 3.89 -3.05
CA ASP A 48 14.11 4.62 -4.30
C ASP A 48 12.81 5.14 -4.96
N GLY A 49 11.64 4.78 -4.44
CA GLY A 49 10.32 5.14 -4.97
C GLY A 49 9.75 4.14 -5.98
N GLY A 50 10.48 3.06 -6.25
CA GLY A 50 10.00 1.92 -7.02
C GLY A 50 9.21 0.93 -6.16
N CYS A 51 9.14 -0.32 -6.63
CA CYS A 51 8.55 -1.40 -5.85
C CYS A 51 8.97 -2.78 -6.33
N TYR A 52 8.70 -3.77 -5.50
CA TYR A 52 8.60 -5.17 -5.90
C TYR A 52 7.13 -5.56 -6.10
N ILE A 53 6.88 -6.40 -7.12
CA ILE A 53 5.60 -7.10 -7.31
C ILE A 53 5.89 -8.60 -7.39
N SER A 54 5.34 -9.39 -6.47
CA SER A 54 5.41 -10.86 -6.48
C SER A 54 4.08 -11.48 -6.88
N TRP A 55 4.07 -12.68 -7.44
CA TRP A 55 2.85 -13.43 -7.76
C TRP A 55 3.08 -14.94 -7.87
N PHE A 56 2.00 -15.71 -7.83
CA PHE A 56 1.98 -17.12 -8.23
C PHE A 56 1.65 -17.24 -9.71
N ASP A 57 2.38 -18.10 -10.41
CA ASP A 57 2.33 -18.21 -11.86
C ASP A 57 2.30 -19.67 -12.30
N ASN A 58 1.28 -20.03 -13.09
CA ASN A 58 1.07 -21.39 -13.58
C ASN A 58 1.44 -21.55 -15.07
N ARG A 59 2.37 -20.73 -15.59
CA ARG A 59 2.76 -20.78 -17.02
C ARG A 59 3.37 -22.10 -17.49
N ASN A 60 3.89 -22.90 -16.54
CA ASN A 60 4.54 -24.18 -16.82
C ASN A 60 3.71 -25.39 -16.35
N GLY A 61 2.40 -25.22 -16.12
CA GLY A 61 1.49 -26.31 -15.71
C GLY A 61 1.54 -26.69 -14.22
N SER A 62 2.40 -26.04 -13.44
CA SER A 62 2.32 -25.98 -11.99
C SER A 62 2.65 -24.57 -11.51
N TYR A 63 2.08 -24.17 -10.38
CA TYR A 63 2.37 -22.87 -9.78
C TYR A 63 3.85 -22.75 -9.40
N ALA A 64 4.43 -21.60 -9.70
CA ALA A 64 5.74 -21.16 -9.26
C ALA A 64 5.64 -19.71 -8.76
N VAL A 65 6.59 -19.28 -7.93
CA VAL A 65 6.62 -17.92 -7.40
C VAL A 65 7.55 -17.06 -8.24
N TYR A 66 7.08 -15.91 -8.68
CA TYR A 66 7.85 -14.93 -9.44
C TYR A 66 7.88 -13.58 -8.73
N LEU A 67 8.88 -12.77 -9.09
CA LEU A 67 9.10 -11.43 -8.57
C LEU A 67 9.53 -10.50 -9.70
N GLN A 68 9.01 -9.28 -9.74
CA GLN A 68 9.49 -8.20 -10.59
C GLN A 68 9.87 -7.02 -9.72
N ARG A 69 10.98 -6.35 -10.05
CA ARG A 69 11.34 -5.06 -9.47
C ARG A 69 11.02 -3.96 -10.48
N LEU A 70 10.31 -2.94 -10.07
CA LEU A 70 10.01 -1.75 -10.87
C LEU A 70 10.80 -0.57 -10.32
N SER A 71 11.37 0.22 -11.22
CA SER A 71 11.77 1.59 -10.92
C SER A 71 10.55 2.48 -10.61
N PRO A 72 10.74 3.69 -10.07
CA PRO A 72 9.63 4.63 -9.86
C PRO A 72 8.89 4.99 -11.15
N GLU A 73 9.57 4.96 -12.30
CA GLU A 73 9.00 5.15 -13.64
C GLU A 73 8.21 3.94 -14.15
N GLY A 74 8.16 2.82 -13.41
CA GLY A 74 7.47 1.60 -13.82
C GLY A 74 8.30 0.72 -14.78
N ILE A 75 9.59 1.02 -14.98
CA ILE A 75 10.49 0.19 -15.78
C ILE A 75 10.82 -1.08 -15.02
N LYS A 76 10.62 -2.25 -15.64
CA LYS A 76 11.00 -3.57 -15.14
C LYS A 76 12.53 -3.69 -15.07
N LEU A 77 13.05 -4.05 -13.90
CA LEU A 77 14.49 -4.15 -13.61
C LEU A 77 14.99 -5.59 -13.55
N PHE A 78 14.10 -6.57 -13.42
CA PHE A 78 14.41 -7.98 -13.66
C PHE A 78 14.01 -8.38 -15.08
N ALA A 79 14.18 -9.67 -15.40
CA ALA A 79 13.73 -10.23 -16.67
C ALA A 79 12.27 -9.84 -16.98
N GLN A 80 11.96 -9.66 -18.27
CA GLN A 80 10.69 -9.09 -18.75
C GLN A 80 9.45 -9.76 -18.12
N ASP A 81 9.50 -11.08 -17.93
CA ASP A 81 8.39 -11.89 -17.42
C ASP A 81 8.57 -12.31 -15.94
N GLY A 82 9.44 -11.60 -15.22
CA GLY A 82 9.75 -11.83 -13.81
C GLY A 82 10.98 -12.69 -13.56
N LEU A 83 11.59 -12.49 -12.40
CA LEU A 83 12.57 -13.37 -11.80
C LEU A 83 11.85 -14.56 -11.16
N LEU A 84 12.20 -15.79 -11.56
CA LEU A 84 11.70 -17.00 -10.92
C LEU A 84 12.31 -17.11 -9.51
N ILE A 85 11.47 -17.06 -8.48
CA ILE A 85 11.87 -17.22 -7.07
C ILE A 85 11.90 -18.69 -6.67
N SER A 86 10.86 -19.45 -7.03
CA SER A 86 10.81 -20.88 -6.71
C SER A 86 9.88 -21.60 -7.67
N SER A 87 10.37 -22.68 -8.26
CA SER A 87 9.59 -23.67 -9.02
C SER A 87 9.38 -24.97 -8.23
N ASN A 88 9.59 -24.94 -6.91
CA ASN A 88 9.33 -26.10 -6.06
C ASN A 88 7.83 -26.44 -6.08
N PRO A 89 7.46 -27.74 -5.96
CA PRO A 89 6.07 -28.18 -6.04
C PRO A 89 5.15 -27.38 -5.13
N GLN A 90 4.08 -26.81 -5.69
CA GLN A 90 3.07 -26.07 -4.95
C GLN A 90 1.83 -26.94 -4.75
N ASN A 91 1.05 -26.61 -3.71
CA ASN A 91 -0.28 -27.17 -3.56
C ASN A 91 -1.22 -26.59 -4.63
N SER A 92 -2.17 -27.40 -5.10
CA SER A 92 -3.20 -26.94 -6.04
C SER A 92 -4.12 -25.89 -5.42
N SER A 93 -4.27 -25.90 -4.09
CA SER A 93 -4.92 -24.82 -3.33
C SER A 93 -3.86 -23.93 -2.70
N LEU A 94 -3.69 -22.73 -3.27
CA LEU A 94 -2.79 -21.71 -2.74
C LEU A 94 -3.35 -21.11 -1.45
N VAL A 95 -2.44 -20.79 -0.52
CA VAL A 95 -2.75 -20.08 0.73
C VAL A 95 -2.09 -18.71 0.72
N GLY A 96 -2.47 -17.86 1.68
CA GLY A 96 -1.87 -16.53 1.80
C GLY A 96 -0.36 -16.60 1.98
N TYR A 97 0.33 -15.56 1.50
CA TYR A 97 1.78 -15.39 1.62
C TYR A 97 2.06 -13.91 1.96
N ASP A 98 3.32 -13.51 2.02
CA ASP A 98 3.68 -12.12 2.33
C ASP A 98 4.98 -11.68 1.63
N LEU A 99 5.08 -10.36 1.42
CA LEU A 99 6.20 -9.67 0.78
C LEU A 99 6.47 -8.37 1.55
N LYS A 100 7.73 -8.16 1.93
CA LYS A 100 8.23 -6.93 2.54
C LYS A 100 9.53 -6.48 1.87
N VAL A 101 9.92 -5.24 2.13
CA VAL A 101 11.21 -4.68 1.72
C VAL A 101 11.97 -4.28 2.97
N ASP A 102 13.26 -4.60 3.02
CA ASP A 102 14.13 -4.18 4.11
C ASP A 102 14.83 -2.84 3.84
N ALA A 103 15.56 -2.32 4.83
CA ALA A 103 16.21 -1.01 4.74
C ALA A 103 17.30 -0.91 3.66
N ASN A 104 17.72 -2.03 3.06
CA ASN A 104 18.68 -2.08 1.95
C ASN A 104 17.99 -2.40 0.62
N ASP A 105 16.67 -2.22 0.55
CA ASP A 105 15.82 -2.54 -0.59
C ASP A 105 15.85 -4.01 -1.02
N ASN A 106 16.17 -4.94 -0.11
CA ASN A 106 16.01 -6.36 -0.42
C ASN A 106 14.53 -6.76 -0.27
N ALA A 107 14.01 -7.52 -1.23
CA ALA A 107 12.70 -8.15 -1.10
C ALA A 107 12.80 -9.36 -0.18
N ILE A 108 11.94 -9.40 0.84
CA ILE A 108 11.79 -10.52 1.77
C ILE A 108 10.44 -11.17 1.48
N LEU A 109 10.47 -12.43 1.03
CA LEU A 109 9.29 -13.21 0.71
C LEU A 109 9.14 -14.36 1.67
N VAL A 110 7.90 -14.69 2.03
CA VAL A 110 7.57 -15.95 2.68
C VAL A 110 6.33 -16.53 2.04
N PHE A 111 6.39 -17.78 1.65
CA PHE A 111 5.28 -18.55 1.10
C PHE A 111 5.43 -20.01 1.53
N THR A 112 4.46 -20.84 1.19
CA THR A 112 4.46 -22.26 1.54
C THR A 112 4.53 -23.14 0.32
N ASP A 113 5.31 -24.23 0.37
CA ASP A 113 5.37 -25.21 -0.72
C ASP A 113 5.54 -26.65 -0.24
N MET A 114 5.44 -27.60 -1.17
CA MET A 114 5.42 -29.04 -0.96
C MET A 114 6.76 -29.72 -1.28
N ARG A 115 7.89 -28.99 -1.28
CA ARG A 115 9.19 -29.62 -1.60
C ARG A 115 9.61 -30.71 -0.62
N ALA A 116 9.06 -30.69 0.59
CA ALA A 116 9.42 -31.57 1.70
C ALA A 116 8.36 -32.63 2.04
N GLY A 117 7.42 -32.90 1.13
CA GLY A 117 6.38 -33.91 1.33
C GLY A 117 5.03 -33.51 0.73
N SER A 118 3.95 -34.12 1.22
CA SER A 118 2.58 -33.79 0.78
C SER A 118 1.99 -32.55 1.45
N ASP A 119 2.53 -32.16 2.62
CA ASP A 119 2.10 -30.96 3.33
C ASP A 119 2.85 -29.72 2.85
N ILE A 120 2.16 -28.58 2.88
CA ILE A 120 2.75 -27.28 2.61
C ILE A 120 3.51 -26.76 3.83
N ASN A 121 4.71 -26.22 3.60
CA ASN A 121 5.65 -25.79 4.63
C ASN A 121 6.20 -24.39 4.32
N PRO A 122 6.44 -23.53 5.33
CA PRO A 122 6.85 -22.14 5.10
C PRO A 122 8.35 -22.02 4.80
N TYR A 123 8.68 -21.32 3.71
CA TYR A 123 10.04 -21.00 3.27
C TYR A 123 10.19 -19.50 3.05
N ALA A 124 11.31 -18.94 3.53
CA ALA A 124 11.63 -17.53 3.39
C ALA A 124 12.76 -17.31 2.37
N TYR A 125 12.66 -16.23 1.59
CA TYR A 125 13.64 -15.81 0.60
C TYR A 125 14.03 -14.36 0.84
N LYS A 126 15.30 -14.04 0.59
CA LYS A 126 15.82 -12.67 0.54
C LYS A 126 16.45 -12.44 -0.83
N ILE A 127 15.90 -11.47 -1.56
CA ILE A 127 16.29 -11.16 -2.93
C ILE A 127 16.81 -9.73 -2.98
N SER A 128 18.06 -9.57 -3.39
CA SER A 128 18.69 -8.25 -3.47
C SER A 128 18.10 -7.38 -4.60
N PRO A 129 18.35 -6.06 -4.57
CA PRO A 129 18.01 -5.13 -5.66
C PRO A 129 18.46 -5.58 -7.05
N SER A 130 19.55 -6.35 -7.14
CA SER A 130 20.09 -6.90 -8.40
C SER A 130 19.56 -8.30 -8.74
N GLY A 131 18.68 -8.88 -7.92
CA GLY A 131 18.07 -10.19 -8.16
C GLY A 131 18.87 -11.39 -7.63
N ASN A 132 19.88 -11.17 -6.78
CA ASN A 132 20.63 -12.26 -6.15
C ASN A 132 19.85 -12.87 -4.98
N PHE A 133 20.02 -14.18 -4.77
CA PHE A 133 19.41 -14.95 -3.69
C PHE A 133 20.35 -14.99 -2.48
N ASP A 134 20.19 -14.04 -1.55
CA ASP A 134 21.13 -13.87 -0.44
C ASP A 134 21.05 -15.01 0.60
N TRP A 135 19.92 -15.71 0.65
CA TRP A 135 19.73 -16.92 1.47
C TRP A 135 19.83 -18.22 0.65
N GLY A 136 20.49 -18.14 -0.50
CA GLY A 136 20.67 -19.26 -1.41
C GLY A 136 19.42 -19.57 -2.25
N PRO A 137 19.58 -20.41 -3.28
CA PRO A 137 18.56 -20.62 -4.32
C PRO A 137 17.31 -21.34 -3.83
N ASN A 138 17.34 -21.95 -2.65
CA ASN A 138 16.21 -22.68 -2.06
C ASN A 138 15.58 -21.96 -0.86
N GLY A 139 16.07 -20.77 -0.50
CA GLY A 139 15.62 -20.05 0.69
C GLY A 139 15.86 -20.82 1.99
N ILE A 140 15.22 -20.37 3.07
CA ILE A 140 15.33 -20.93 4.41
C ILE A 140 14.00 -21.56 4.83
N GLY A 141 14.01 -22.84 5.19
CA GLY A 141 12.86 -23.51 5.80
C GLY A 141 12.65 -23.06 7.25
N LEU A 142 11.45 -22.58 7.57
CA LEU A 142 11.18 -21.96 8.88
C LEU A 142 10.75 -22.97 9.95
N THR A 143 10.03 -24.02 9.55
CA THR A 143 9.44 -25.01 10.45
C THR A 143 10.43 -26.05 10.99
N ASP A 144 10.01 -26.77 12.03
CA ASP A 144 10.68 -27.94 12.61
C ASP A 144 9.99 -29.27 12.28
N SER A 145 8.85 -29.24 11.58
CA SER A 145 8.14 -30.43 11.12
C SER A 145 7.55 -30.19 9.74
N THR A 146 7.75 -31.14 8.83
CA THR A 146 7.28 -31.07 7.44
C THR A 146 6.06 -31.93 7.15
N ASN A 147 5.57 -32.69 8.14
CA ASN A 147 4.45 -33.62 8.04
C ASN A 147 3.16 -33.05 8.67
N ILE A 148 3.09 -31.72 8.75
CA ILE A 148 1.95 -30.98 9.30
C ILE A 148 1.68 -29.83 8.34
N PHE A 149 0.43 -29.74 7.88
CA PHE A 149 -0.03 -28.64 7.05
C PHE A 149 0.19 -27.29 7.76
N GLN A 150 0.83 -26.35 7.07
CA GLN A 150 1.16 -25.03 7.59
C GLN A 150 0.84 -23.96 6.56
N ALA A 151 0.23 -22.85 6.97
CA ALA A 151 -0.34 -21.88 6.04
C ALA A 151 -0.26 -20.43 6.53
N ASN A 152 -0.56 -19.51 5.60
CA ASN A 152 -0.70 -18.07 5.84
C ASN A 152 0.50 -17.43 6.55
N PRO A 153 1.76 -17.65 6.11
CA PRO A 153 2.90 -16.99 6.72
C PRO A 153 2.89 -15.48 6.51
N LYS A 154 3.42 -14.73 7.49
CA LYS A 154 3.56 -13.27 7.53
C LYS A 154 4.94 -12.85 8.00
N ILE A 155 5.38 -11.65 7.61
CA ILE A 155 6.74 -11.13 7.86
C ILE A 155 6.68 -9.78 8.57
N ALA A 156 7.54 -9.59 9.56
CA ALA A 156 7.96 -8.29 10.06
C ALA A 156 9.46 -8.11 9.83
N VAL A 157 9.84 -7.02 9.15
CA VAL A 157 11.23 -6.55 9.08
C VAL A 157 11.48 -5.65 10.28
N THR A 158 12.35 -6.06 11.18
CA THR A 158 12.54 -5.41 12.47
C THR A 158 13.55 -4.26 12.41
N SER A 159 13.46 -3.33 13.37
CA SER A 159 14.32 -2.13 13.42
C SER A 159 15.81 -2.41 13.61
N ASP A 160 16.18 -3.62 14.03
CA ASP A 160 17.56 -4.13 14.09
C ASP A 160 18.03 -4.80 12.77
N GLY A 161 17.22 -4.72 11.70
CA GLY A 161 17.50 -5.28 10.38
C GLY A 161 17.28 -6.78 10.26
N ASN A 162 16.70 -7.42 11.29
CA ASN A 162 16.36 -8.85 11.27
C ASN A 162 14.93 -9.09 10.75
N TYR A 163 14.51 -10.35 10.71
CA TYR A 163 13.23 -10.74 10.13
C TYR A 163 12.50 -11.70 11.06
N VAL A 164 11.26 -11.40 11.39
CA VAL A 164 10.42 -12.31 12.18
C VAL A 164 9.27 -12.80 11.31
N PHE A 165 9.08 -14.11 11.31
CA PHE A 165 8.08 -14.81 10.54
C PHE A 165 7.07 -15.46 11.48
N THR A 166 5.79 -15.39 11.13
CA THR A 166 4.73 -16.12 11.83
C THR A 166 3.83 -16.85 10.84
N TRP A 167 3.24 -17.98 11.24
CA TRP A 167 2.35 -18.77 10.38
C TRP A 167 1.42 -19.68 11.21
N MET A 168 0.38 -20.20 10.56
CA MET A 168 -0.50 -21.21 11.13
C MET A 168 0.18 -22.57 11.13
N TYR A 169 0.20 -23.21 12.28
CA TYR A 169 0.70 -24.57 12.49
C TYR A 169 -0.50 -25.49 12.79
N ILE A 170 -1.00 -26.19 11.76
CA ILE A 170 -2.29 -26.90 11.82
C ILE A 170 -2.14 -28.28 12.46
N SER A 171 -1.65 -28.29 13.71
CA SER A 171 -1.77 -29.43 14.62
C SER A 171 -3.19 -29.53 15.21
N THR A 172 -3.42 -30.51 16.08
CA THR A 172 -4.64 -30.61 16.90
C THR A 172 -4.29 -30.39 18.38
N PRO A 173 -4.68 -29.26 19.00
CA PRO A 173 -5.31 -28.07 18.40
C PRO A 173 -4.35 -27.27 17.50
N LYS A 174 -4.89 -26.37 16.68
CA LYS A 174 -4.09 -25.47 15.83
C LYS A 174 -3.29 -24.48 16.68
N LYS A 175 -2.08 -24.15 16.23
CA LYS A 175 -1.14 -23.24 16.92
C LYS A 175 -0.68 -22.13 15.99
N ILE A 176 -0.11 -21.07 16.56
CA ILE A 176 0.66 -20.08 15.79
C ILE A 176 2.13 -20.32 16.05
N ALA A 177 2.92 -20.46 14.99
CA ALA A 177 4.37 -20.55 15.08
C ALA A 177 5.00 -19.18 14.80
N ILE A 178 6.15 -18.91 15.43
CA ILE A 178 6.94 -17.70 15.20
C ILE A 178 8.44 -18.02 15.27
N GLN A 179 9.23 -17.48 14.34
CA GLN A 179 10.68 -17.68 14.26
C GLN A 179 11.35 -16.39 13.76
N LYS A 180 12.55 -16.11 14.28
CA LYS A 180 13.37 -14.98 13.85
C LYS A 180 14.57 -15.48 13.06
N LEU A 181 14.83 -14.85 11.92
CA LEU A 181 16.08 -14.97 11.17
C LEU A 181 16.91 -13.70 11.34
N ASP A 182 18.23 -13.87 11.47
CA ASP A 182 19.15 -12.75 11.32
C ASP A 182 19.33 -12.34 9.84
N GLN A 183 20.11 -11.30 9.60
CA GLN A 183 20.43 -10.80 8.26
C GLN A 183 21.02 -11.85 7.31
N SER A 184 21.74 -12.85 7.87
CA SER A 184 22.39 -13.94 7.14
C SER A 184 21.49 -15.17 6.96
N GLY A 185 20.27 -15.16 7.51
CA GLY A 185 19.31 -16.26 7.41
C GLY A 185 19.45 -17.31 8.52
N ASN A 186 20.22 -17.06 9.57
CA ASN A 186 20.32 -17.97 10.70
C ASN A 186 19.10 -17.85 11.62
N LYS A 187 18.56 -18.98 12.10
CA LYS A 187 17.49 -19.00 13.11
C LYS A 187 18.05 -18.57 14.47
N VAL A 188 17.54 -17.47 15.04
CA VAL A 188 18.06 -16.89 16.29
C VAL A 188 17.17 -17.08 17.51
N TRP A 189 15.98 -17.66 17.38
CA TRP A 189 15.14 -18.11 18.51
C TRP A 189 15.19 -19.63 18.72
N GLY A 190 16.34 -20.23 18.40
CA GLY A 190 16.54 -21.68 18.41
C GLY A 190 16.16 -22.34 17.07
N SER A 191 16.51 -23.62 16.93
CA SER A 191 16.27 -24.39 15.70
C SER A 191 14.77 -24.62 15.43
N SER A 192 13.98 -24.78 16.49
CA SER A 192 12.53 -24.91 16.43
C SER A 192 11.85 -23.56 16.62
N PRO A 193 10.74 -23.29 15.92
CA PRO A 193 9.95 -22.08 16.14
C PRO A 193 9.29 -22.11 17.52
N ILE A 194 9.07 -20.92 18.09
CA ILE A 194 8.19 -20.75 19.25
C ILE A 194 6.76 -21.05 18.77
N LYS A 195 6.01 -21.86 19.54
CA LYS A 195 4.64 -22.27 19.21
C LYS A 195 3.68 -21.78 20.27
N LEU A 196 2.81 -20.83 19.91
CA LEU A 196 1.76 -20.30 20.76
C LEU A 196 0.57 -21.25 20.79
N SER A 197 0.02 -21.48 21.98
CA SER A 197 -1.15 -22.33 22.20
C SER A 197 -1.95 -21.86 23.40
N GLY A 198 -3.27 -22.10 23.40
CA GLY A 198 -4.17 -21.74 24.49
C GLY A 198 -4.27 -22.79 25.59
N SER A 199 -4.63 -22.35 26.79
CA SER A 199 -5.05 -23.21 27.91
C SER A 199 -6.36 -22.66 28.51
N PRO A 200 -7.48 -23.41 28.46
CA PRO A 200 -7.64 -24.75 27.87
C PRO A 200 -7.34 -24.76 26.35
N PRO A 201 -7.18 -25.94 25.72
CA PRO A 201 -6.85 -26.04 24.30
C PRO A 201 -7.82 -25.24 23.40
N GLU A 202 -7.28 -24.25 22.70
CA GLU A 202 -7.97 -23.41 21.71
C GLU A 202 -7.33 -23.63 20.32
N ASN A 203 -8.11 -23.51 19.25
CA ASN A 203 -7.58 -23.43 17.89
C ASN A 203 -7.17 -21.99 17.60
N TYR A 204 -5.93 -21.80 17.15
CA TYR A 204 -5.44 -20.50 16.70
C TYR A 204 -5.34 -20.41 15.17
N ASP A 205 -5.86 -19.31 14.61
CA ASP A 205 -5.86 -19.00 13.18
C ASP A 205 -5.45 -17.53 12.95
N TRP A 206 -5.34 -17.14 11.68
CA TRP A 206 -5.21 -15.75 11.23
C TRP A 206 -4.11 -14.93 11.93
N PRO A 207 -2.83 -15.39 11.89
CA PRO A 207 -1.74 -14.60 12.45
C PRO A 207 -1.48 -13.35 11.61
N GLY A 208 -1.23 -12.23 12.29
CA GLY A 208 -0.70 -11.00 11.73
C GLY A 208 0.49 -10.53 12.55
N ILE A 209 1.48 -9.91 11.93
CA ILE A 209 2.69 -9.43 12.60
C ILE A 209 3.11 -8.07 12.06
N ILE A 210 3.59 -7.20 12.96
CA ILE A 210 4.22 -5.93 12.60
C ILE A 210 5.50 -5.74 13.41
N ALA A 211 6.44 -4.97 12.87
CA ALA A 211 7.62 -4.55 13.60
C ALA A 211 7.29 -3.48 14.65
N SER A 212 8.11 -3.42 15.69
CA SER A 212 8.06 -2.43 16.76
C SER A 212 9.50 -1.99 17.10
N ASP A 213 9.69 -1.31 18.23
CA ASP A 213 10.98 -0.75 18.64
C ASP A 213 12.00 -1.84 19.03
N ASN A 214 13.29 -1.51 18.97
CA ASN A 214 14.38 -2.33 19.51
C ASN A 214 14.39 -3.80 19.04
N GLY A 215 14.09 -4.03 17.75
CA GLY A 215 14.05 -5.37 17.17
C GLY A 215 12.86 -6.24 17.60
N SER A 216 11.88 -5.66 18.29
CA SER A 216 10.67 -6.33 18.76
C SER A 216 9.58 -6.37 17.70
N VAL A 217 8.56 -7.20 17.93
CA VAL A 217 7.39 -7.37 17.06
C VAL A 217 6.11 -7.43 17.86
N ILE A 218 4.99 -7.00 17.26
CA ILE A 218 3.65 -7.16 17.82
C ILE A 218 2.89 -8.16 16.95
N LEU A 219 2.31 -9.17 17.59
CA LEU A 219 1.57 -10.25 16.96
C LEU A 219 0.08 -10.10 17.25
N LEU A 220 -0.75 -10.45 16.26
CA LEU A 220 -2.20 -10.65 16.34
C LEU A 220 -2.50 -12.09 15.95
N TRP A 221 -3.46 -12.73 16.62
CA TRP A 221 -4.06 -13.98 16.16
C TRP A 221 -5.47 -14.14 16.70
N SER A 222 -6.28 -14.95 16.04
CA SER A 222 -7.55 -15.39 16.59
C SER A 222 -7.38 -16.65 17.43
N GLY A 223 -8.23 -16.82 18.44
CA GLY A 223 -8.35 -18.08 19.13
C GLY A 223 -9.78 -18.41 19.50
N TYR A 224 -10.15 -19.67 19.34
CA TYR A 224 -11.51 -20.13 19.53
C TYR A 224 -11.58 -21.61 19.91
N SER A 225 -12.67 -22.00 20.54
CA SER A 225 -13.08 -23.39 20.78
C SER A 225 -14.10 -23.86 19.73
N GLY A 226 -14.36 -25.16 19.60
CA GLY A 226 -15.28 -25.68 18.59
C GLY A 226 -14.62 -25.88 17.22
N THR A 227 -15.36 -25.63 16.13
CA THR A 227 -14.91 -25.90 14.75
C THR A 227 -14.78 -24.62 13.94
N PHE A 228 -14.06 -24.68 12.81
CA PHE A 228 -13.90 -23.52 11.92
C PHE A 228 -15.23 -22.93 11.42
N LEU A 229 -16.23 -23.79 11.14
CA LEU A 229 -17.55 -23.36 10.67
C LEU A 229 -18.51 -22.96 11.80
N ASN A 230 -18.16 -23.26 13.05
CA ASN A 230 -18.96 -22.91 14.22
C ASN A 230 -18.02 -22.59 15.41
N PRO A 231 -17.26 -21.48 15.33
CA PRO A 231 -16.35 -21.11 16.39
C PRO A 231 -17.13 -20.67 17.64
N GLN A 232 -16.61 -21.06 18.80
CA GLN A 232 -17.17 -20.76 20.11
C GLN A 232 -16.11 -20.06 20.96
N ASN A 233 -16.50 -19.10 21.80
CA ASN A 233 -15.57 -18.32 22.63
C ASN A 233 -14.45 -17.66 21.81
N TYR A 234 -14.79 -17.08 20.65
CA TYR A 234 -13.82 -16.47 19.77
C TYR A 234 -13.21 -15.23 20.42
N LYS A 235 -11.88 -15.10 20.33
CA LYS A 235 -11.12 -13.98 20.86
C LYS A 235 -10.09 -13.53 19.84
N LEU A 236 -9.75 -12.25 19.89
CA LEU A 236 -8.57 -11.71 19.23
C LEU A 236 -7.52 -11.45 20.30
N TYR A 237 -6.38 -12.09 20.13
CA TYR A 237 -5.24 -11.98 21.03
C TYR A 237 -4.15 -11.12 20.44
N THR A 238 -3.38 -10.48 21.30
CA THR A 238 -2.16 -9.79 20.91
C THR A 238 -1.06 -9.96 21.96
N GLN A 239 0.18 -9.90 21.50
CA GLN A 239 1.36 -9.90 22.37
C GLN A 239 2.52 -9.24 21.63
N LYS A 240 3.36 -8.54 22.39
CA LYS A 240 4.65 -8.04 21.91
C LYS A 240 5.76 -8.98 22.32
N PHE A 241 6.61 -9.37 21.37
CA PHE A 241 7.80 -10.19 21.61
C PHE A 241 9.05 -9.33 21.45
N SER A 242 9.96 -9.40 22.42
CA SER A 242 11.26 -8.75 22.36
C SER A 242 12.10 -9.28 21.19
N SER A 243 13.22 -8.61 20.90
CA SER A 243 14.19 -9.11 19.92
C SER A 243 14.71 -10.52 20.25
N ALA A 244 14.66 -10.93 21.53
CA ALA A 244 15.05 -12.26 22.01
C ALA A 244 13.90 -13.29 22.01
N GLY A 245 12.70 -12.94 21.52
CA GLY A 245 11.57 -13.86 21.42
C GLY A 245 10.82 -14.05 22.74
N THR A 246 11.01 -13.16 23.70
CA THR A 246 10.32 -13.19 24.99
C THR A 246 9.09 -12.26 24.97
N PRO A 247 7.91 -12.68 25.44
CA PRO A 247 6.78 -11.77 25.65
C PRO A 247 7.15 -10.60 26.56
N VAL A 248 6.73 -9.37 26.24
CA VAL A 248 7.09 -8.15 27.01
C VAL A 248 5.91 -7.32 27.51
N TRP A 249 4.68 -7.55 27.06
CA TRP A 249 3.52 -6.90 27.68
C TRP A 249 3.09 -7.62 28.96
N ASN A 250 2.54 -6.85 29.90
CA ASN A 250 2.35 -7.25 31.30
C ASN A 250 1.30 -8.36 31.51
N SER A 251 0.49 -8.66 30.49
CA SER A 251 -0.34 -9.85 30.47
C SER A 251 0.33 -10.88 29.55
N THR A 252 0.30 -12.16 29.95
CA THR A 252 0.81 -13.24 29.10
C THR A 252 0.00 -13.38 27.79
N GLN A 253 -1.24 -12.87 27.77
CA GLN A 253 -2.13 -12.72 26.62
C GLN A 253 -3.09 -11.54 26.81
N ASP A 254 -2.87 -10.41 26.13
CA ASP A 254 -3.86 -9.33 26.13
C ASP A 254 -4.91 -9.62 25.07
N THR A 255 -6.18 -9.50 25.45
CA THR A 255 -7.28 -9.62 24.49
C THR A 255 -7.53 -8.27 23.85
N VAL A 256 -7.37 -8.19 22.54
CA VAL A 256 -7.87 -7.08 21.72
C VAL A 256 -9.39 -7.06 21.80
N TYR A 257 -10.00 -8.24 21.77
CA TYR A 257 -11.43 -8.47 21.75
C TYR A 257 -11.76 -9.85 22.34
N SER A 258 -12.85 -9.93 23.10
CA SER A 258 -13.32 -11.19 23.71
C SER A 258 -14.84 -11.27 23.84
N LEU A 259 -15.58 -10.55 23.00
CA LEU A 259 -17.04 -10.66 22.94
C LEU A 259 -17.44 -11.48 21.69
N GLY A 260 -18.73 -11.77 21.53
CA GLY A 260 -19.33 -12.12 20.24
C GLY A 260 -18.77 -13.27 19.41
N GLN A 261 -19.24 -13.30 18.16
CA GLN A 261 -18.80 -14.24 17.14
C GLN A 261 -18.16 -13.47 15.97
N VAL A 262 -16.93 -13.85 15.64
CA VAL A 262 -16.26 -13.45 14.40
C VAL A 262 -16.33 -14.63 13.46
N SER A 263 -16.70 -14.38 12.21
CA SER A 263 -16.71 -15.42 11.17
C SER A 263 -15.32 -16.03 11.02
N GLY A 264 -15.25 -17.37 10.97
CA GLY A 264 -13.99 -18.07 10.69
C GLY A 264 -13.36 -17.69 9.34
N PHE A 265 -14.17 -17.19 8.39
CA PHE A 265 -13.71 -16.74 7.07
C PHE A 265 -13.16 -15.31 7.05
N TYR A 266 -13.31 -14.57 8.14
CA TYR A 266 -12.79 -13.21 8.21
C TYR A 266 -11.41 -13.18 8.87
N ASN A 267 -10.50 -12.43 8.24
CA ASN A 267 -9.16 -12.21 8.73
C ASN A 267 -9.10 -10.86 9.48
N PRO A 268 -8.95 -10.85 10.82
CA PRO A 268 -8.69 -9.62 11.57
C PRO A 268 -7.35 -9.01 11.13
N LEU A 269 -7.27 -7.68 11.08
CA LEU A 269 -6.12 -6.97 10.53
C LEU A 269 -5.35 -6.24 11.63
N ILE A 270 -4.02 -6.23 11.49
CA ILE A 270 -3.09 -5.45 12.33
C ILE A 270 -2.27 -4.51 11.45
N PHE A 271 -2.14 -3.26 11.88
CA PHE A 271 -1.34 -2.22 11.22
C PHE A 271 -0.42 -1.53 12.21
N PRO A 272 0.77 -1.06 11.79
CA PRO A 272 1.59 -0.20 12.64
C PRO A 272 0.87 1.11 12.92
N ASP A 273 0.96 1.59 14.15
CA ASP A 273 0.40 2.90 14.52
C ASP A 273 1.37 4.08 14.28
N GLY A 274 2.57 3.77 13.74
CA GLY A 274 3.67 4.71 13.50
C GLY A 274 4.44 5.15 14.75
N ASN A 275 4.04 4.70 15.94
CA ASN A 275 4.66 5.00 17.24
C ASN A 275 5.05 3.72 18.01
N ASN A 276 5.44 2.68 17.28
CA ASN A 276 5.80 1.35 17.79
C ASN A 276 4.67 0.58 18.50
N GLY A 277 3.43 1.05 18.38
CA GLY A 277 2.22 0.35 18.78
C GLY A 277 1.51 -0.30 17.59
N ALA A 278 0.25 -0.66 17.80
CA ALA A 278 -0.55 -1.41 16.85
C ALA A 278 -1.98 -0.90 16.78
N LEU A 279 -2.52 -0.85 15.56
CA LEU A 279 -3.93 -0.68 15.24
C LEU A 279 -4.52 -2.05 14.87
N TYR A 280 -5.71 -2.37 15.35
CA TYR A 280 -6.42 -3.62 15.07
C TYR A 280 -7.79 -3.29 14.49
N CYS A 281 -8.17 -3.94 13.39
CA CYS A 281 -9.47 -3.78 12.75
C CYS A 281 -10.15 -5.14 12.59
N TRP A 282 -11.44 -5.21 12.95
CA TRP A 282 -12.24 -6.40 12.76
C TRP A 282 -13.72 -6.07 12.69
N HIS A 283 -14.54 -7.03 12.28
CA HIS A 283 -15.98 -6.97 12.47
C HIS A 283 -16.49 -8.21 13.22
N ASP A 284 -17.64 -8.08 13.88
CA ASP A 284 -18.25 -9.16 14.65
C ASP A 284 -19.77 -9.02 14.74
N ASP A 285 -20.43 -10.09 15.19
CA ASP A 285 -21.83 -10.08 15.63
C ASP A 285 -21.88 -10.35 17.14
N ARG A 286 -21.40 -9.38 17.93
CA ARG A 286 -21.42 -9.49 19.40
C ARG A 286 -22.80 -9.49 20.03
N ASP A 287 -23.78 -8.94 19.32
CA ASP A 287 -25.16 -8.82 19.79
C ASP A 287 -26.02 -10.03 19.41
N GLN A 288 -25.47 -10.99 18.65
CA GLN A 288 -26.15 -12.20 18.17
C GLN A 288 -27.46 -11.88 17.44
N ASN A 289 -27.46 -10.80 16.67
CA ASN A 289 -28.61 -10.29 15.95
C ASN A 289 -28.46 -10.46 14.43
N ASN A 290 -27.41 -11.17 13.99
CA ASN A 290 -27.07 -11.39 12.59
C ASN A 290 -26.76 -10.08 11.83
N LEU A 291 -26.23 -9.08 12.54
CA LEU A 291 -25.69 -7.84 11.99
C LEU A 291 -24.21 -7.74 12.33
N MET A 292 -23.37 -7.65 11.30
CA MET A 292 -21.94 -7.44 11.48
C MET A 292 -21.65 -5.97 11.79
N SER A 293 -20.98 -5.70 12.90
CA SER A 293 -20.51 -4.37 13.30
C SER A 293 -19.01 -4.27 13.11
N ALA A 294 -18.55 -3.14 12.58
CA ALA A 294 -17.12 -2.89 12.35
C ALA A 294 -16.51 -2.16 13.56
N HIS A 295 -15.32 -2.61 13.97
CA HIS A 295 -14.63 -2.17 15.17
C HIS A 295 -13.15 -1.90 14.93
N VAL A 296 -12.60 -1.09 15.84
CA VAL A 296 -11.17 -0.79 15.88
C VAL A 296 -10.65 -0.74 17.33
N GLN A 297 -9.39 -1.10 17.51
CA GLN A 297 -8.67 -0.99 18.77
C GLN A 297 -7.24 -0.48 18.51
N ARG A 298 -6.62 0.16 19.49
CA ARG A 298 -5.24 0.59 19.42
C ARG A 298 -4.50 0.27 20.72
N PHE A 299 -3.31 -0.31 20.61
CA PHE A 299 -2.39 -0.52 21.72
C PHE A 299 -1.13 0.32 21.47
N ASN A 300 -0.62 0.98 22.50
CA ASN A 300 0.68 1.66 22.40
C ASN A 300 1.84 0.65 22.55
N SER A 301 3.07 1.14 22.37
CA SER A 301 4.28 0.33 22.44
C SER A 301 4.50 -0.40 23.78
N SER A 302 3.91 0.11 24.87
CA SER A 302 3.98 -0.47 26.23
C SER A 302 2.88 -1.50 26.52
N GLY A 303 1.95 -1.72 25.58
CA GLY A 303 0.84 -2.66 25.75
C GLY A 303 -0.37 -2.05 26.44
N GLN A 304 -0.40 -0.73 26.62
CA GLN A 304 -1.58 -0.06 27.10
C GLN A 304 -2.59 0.05 25.97
N ARG A 305 -3.81 -0.41 26.26
CA ARG A 305 -4.98 -0.23 25.43
C ARG A 305 -5.41 1.24 25.44
N LEU A 306 -5.61 1.80 24.25
CA LEU A 306 -5.94 3.22 24.07
C LEU A 306 -7.42 3.44 23.78
N PHE A 307 -8.11 2.49 23.13
CA PHE A 307 -9.55 2.58 22.86
C PHE A 307 -10.36 1.73 23.86
N PRO A 308 -11.68 1.93 23.97
CA PRO A 308 -12.53 1.20 24.91
C PRO A 308 -12.37 -0.32 24.86
N LEU A 309 -12.68 -0.99 25.97
CA LEU A 309 -12.69 -2.45 26.06
C LEU A 309 -13.59 -3.06 24.97
N ASN A 310 -13.05 -4.00 24.20
CA ASN A 310 -13.66 -4.60 22.99
C ASN A 310 -13.83 -3.67 21.79
N GLY A 311 -13.02 -2.61 21.74
CA GLY A 311 -12.88 -1.71 20.59
C GLY A 311 -13.95 -0.65 20.48
N THR A 312 -13.63 0.40 19.73
CA THR A 312 -14.57 1.42 19.28
C THR A 312 -15.37 0.87 18.11
N GLU A 313 -16.70 0.89 18.20
CA GLU A 313 -17.60 0.67 17.06
C GLU A 313 -17.57 1.87 16.10
N LEU A 314 -17.40 1.61 14.80
CA LEU A 314 -17.17 2.65 13.79
C LEU A 314 -18.45 3.43 13.43
N SER A 315 -19.62 2.80 13.57
CA SER A 315 -20.92 3.36 13.21
C SER A 315 -22.01 2.81 14.13
N THR A 316 -22.89 3.67 14.64
CA THR A 316 -24.07 3.25 15.43
C THR A 316 -25.34 3.12 14.59
N GLN A 317 -25.20 3.09 13.26
CA GLN A 317 -26.35 3.04 12.35
C GLN A 317 -27.05 1.68 12.44
N SER A 318 -28.30 1.68 12.91
CA SER A 318 -29.10 0.47 13.03
C SER A 318 -29.47 -0.13 11.67
N GLY A 319 -29.64 -1.46 11.65
CA GLY A 319 -30.12 -2.22 10.49
C GLY A 319 -29.12 -2.34 9.32
N ARG A 320 -27.83 -2.08 9.57
CA ARG A 320 -26.77 -2.22 8.57
C ARG A 320 -25.71 -3.20 9.03
N ASN A 321 -25.23 -4.00 8.09
CA ASN A 321 -23.97 -4.72 8.27
C ASN A 321 -22.82 -3.82 7.84
N ASN A 322 -21.69 -3.92 8.52
CA ASN A 322 -20.47 -3.16 8.27
C ASN A 322 -19.29 -4.12 8.17
N TYR A 323 -18.75 -4.30 6.97
CA TYR A 323 -17.76 -5.34 6.68
C TYR A 323 -16.36 -4.80 6.41
N ASN A 324 -15.37 -5.65 6.70
CA ASN A 324 -13.98 -5.51 6.27
C ASN A 324 -13.34 -4.16 6.62
N PRO A 325 -13.36 -3.71 7.88
CA PRO A 325 -12.71 -2.46 8.25
C PRO A 325 -11.20 -2.51 8.01
N VAL A 326 -10.67 -1.46 7.39
CA VAL A 326 -9.25 -1.23 7.15
C VAL A 326 -8.92 0.19 7.60
N GLY A 327 -7.79 0.38 8.29
CA GLY A 327 -7.47 1.70 8.83
C GLY A 327 -5.99 2.01 8.90
N ALA A 328 -5.70 3.28 9.16
CA ALA A 328 -4.37 3.82 9.34
C ALA A 328 -4.37 4.86 10.48
N VAL A 329 -3.21 5.03 11.13
CA VAL A 329 -3.01 6.01 12.19
C VAL A 329 -2.10 7.11 11.69
N ASN A 330 -2.46 8.36 11.98
CA ASN A 330 -1.52 9.47 11.87
C ASN A 330 -0.64 9.50 13.13
N PRO A 331 0.67 9.20 13.05
CA PRO A 331 1.52 9.14 14.24
C PRO A 331 1.74 10.49 14.93
N VAL A 332 1.53 11.60 14.20
CA VAL A 332 1.71 12.96 14.72
C VAL A 332 0.45 13.42 15.47
N SER A 333 -0.74 13.30 14.85
CA SER A 333 -1.98 13.72 15.49
C SER A 333 -2.60 12.67 16.41
N ASN A 334 -2.16 11.41 16.30
CA ASN A 334 -2.78 10.24 16.93
C ASN A 334 -4.24 9.98 16.52
N GLU A 335 -4.71 10.63 15.45
CA GLU A 335 -6.00 10.33 14.85
C GLU A 335 -5.92 9.04 14.02
N THR A 336 -6.97 8.24 14.11
CA THR A 336 -7.15 7.01 13.36
C THR A 336 -8.22 7.20 12.30
N PHE A 337 -7.96 6.77 11.07
CA PHE A 337 -8.93 6.75 9.98
C PHE A 337 -9.25 5.30 9.64
N VAL A 338 -10.52 4.93 9.64
CA VAL A 338 -10.97 3.55 9.35
C VAL A 338 -12.11 3.58 8.33
N PHE A 339 -12.03 2.71 7.33
CA PHE A 339 -13.00 2.60 6.24
C PHE A 339 -13.56 1.19 6.17
N TRP A 340 -14.84 1.06 5.83
CA TRP A 340 -15.54 -0.22 5.75
C TRP A 340 -16.57 -0.22 4.63
N SER A 341 -17.02 -1.42 4.25
CA SER A 341 -18.08 -1.62 3.26
C SER A 341 -19.40 -2.02 3.92
N PRO A 342 -20.44 -1.18 3.93
CA PRO A 342 -21.73 -1.54 4.48
C PRO A 342 -22.66 -2.25 3.49
N SER A 343 -23.63 -2.99 4.04
CA SER A 343 -24.86 -3.46 3.36
C SER A 343 -26.09 -3.24 4.25
N ASN A 344 -27.28 -3.35 3.66
CA ASN A 344 -28.55 -3.29 4.39
C ASN A 344 -29.50 -4.42 3.95
N SER A 345 -30.67 -4.55 4.59
CA SER A 345 -31.65 -5.61 4.34
C SER A 345 -32.19 -5.65 2.90
N GLY A 346 -32.09 -4.55 2.16
CA GLY A 346 -32.46 -4.49 0.74
C GLY A 346 -31.35 -4.93 -0.22
N GLN A 347 -30.18 -5.31 0.28
CA GLN A 347 -29.00 -5.62 -0.52
C GLN A 347 -28.41 -6.97 -0.14
N THR A 348 -28.04 -7.74 -1.16
CA THR A 348 -27.34 -9.02 -0.97
C THR A 348 -25.84 -8.84 -0.81
N LEU A 349 -25.28 -7.70 -1.27
CA LEU A 349 -23.83 -7.44 -1.32
C LEU A 349 -23.47 -6.11 -0.64
N ALA A 350 -22.23 -6.00 -0.17
CA ALA A 350 -21.69 -4.81 0.49
C ALA A 350 -21.08 -3.85 -0.55
N GLY A 351 -21.92 -2.95 -1.06
CA GLY A 351 -21.58 -2.03 -2.17
C GLY A 351 -21.34 -0.57 -1.78
N GLY A 352 -21.50 -0.20 -0.50
CA GLY A 352 -21.20 1.16 -0.03
C GLY A 352 -19.75 1.33 0.39
N LEU A 353 -19.32 2.58 0.57
CA LEU A 353 -18.05 2.88 1.23
C LEU A 353 -18.22 4.00 2.25
N TYR A 354 -17.93 3.67 3.51
CA TYR A 354 -18.01 4.60 4.63
C TYR A 354 -16.66 4.70 5.32
N GLY A 355 -16.44 5.81 6.01
CA GLY A 355 -15.28 5.98 6.87
C GLY A 355 -15.61 6.67 8.19
N GLN A 356 -14.71 6.56 9.14
CA GLN A 356 -14.77 7.19 10.45
C GLN A 356 -13.38 7.73 10.80
N LYS A 357 -13.36 8.90 11.45
CA LYS A 357 -12.17 9.44 12.09
C LYS A 357 -12.32 9.26 13.59
N ILE A 358 -11.27 8.80 14.26
CA ILE A 358 -11.28 8.47 15.68
C ILE A 358 -10.11 9.18 16.36
N ASP A 359 -10.35 9.77 17.53
CA ASP A 359 -9.32 10.43 18.31
C ASP A 359 -8.37 9.45 19.02
N ALA A 360 -7.39 9.98 19.74
CA ALA A 360 -6.41 9.17 20.46
C ALA A 360 -7.01 8.29 21.58
N THR A 361 -8.25 8.55 22.01
CA THR A 361 -8.95 7.85 23.10
C THR A 361 -10.04 6.88 22.61
N GLY A 362 -10.27 6.83 21.29
CA GLY A 362 -11.29 5.98 20.70
C GLY A 362 -12.65 6.65 20.51
N GLN A 363 -12.77 7.98 20.64
CA GLN A 363 -14.01 8.69 20.34
C GLN A 363 -14.13 8.96 18.83
N ARG A 364 -15.34 8.77 18.29
CA ARG A 364 -15.66 9.14 16.91
C ARG A 364 -15.63 10.66 16.76
N LEU A 365 -14.99 11.14 15.69
CA LEU A 365 -14.80 12.56 15.40
C LEU A 365 -15.58 13.04 14.18
N TRP A 366 -16.00 12.14 13.30
CA TRP A 366 -17.05 12.47 12.34
C TRP A 366 -18.43 12.20 12.96
N THR A 367 -19.47 12.00 12.16
CA THR A 367 -20.79 11.67 12.70
C THR A 367 -20.78 10.31 13.41
N ASP A 368 -21.77 10.05 14.25
CA ASP A 368 -21.95 8.74 14.89
C ASP A 368 -22.06 7.58 13.89
N ASN A 369 -22.46 7.86 12.66
CA ASN A 369 -22.61 6.86 11.60
C ASN A 369 -21.41 6.80 10.65
N GLY A 370 -20.44 7.70 10.81
CA GLY A 370 -19.35 7.93 9.86
C GLY A 370 -19.74 8.88 8.72
N ILE A 371 -18.90 8.94 7.69
CA ILE A 371 -19.13 9.68 6.44
C ILE A 371 -19.25 8.70 5.29
N GLU A 372 -20.26 8.90 4.44
CA GLU A 372 -20.43 8.17 3.19
C GLU A 372 -19.51 8.78 2.12
N PHE A 373 -18.57 7.99 1.60
CA PHE A 373 -17.73 8.36 0.45
C PHE A 373 -18.29 7.82 -0.86
N LYS A 374 -18.98 6.68 -0.78
CA LYS A 374 -19.70 6.07 -1.90
C LYS A 374 -21.05 5.57 -1.41
N PRO A 375 -22.18 6.00 -2.04
CA PRO A 375 -23.49 5.44 -1.76
C PRO A 375 -23.52 3.93 -1.96
N MET A 376 -24.30 3.26 -1.11
CA MET A 376 -24.61 1.84 -1.30
C MET A 376 -25.35 1.62 -2.63
N ASP A 377 -24.85 0.69 -3.43
CA ASP A 377 -25.49 0.17 -4.63
C ASP A 377 -25.31 -1.36 -4.68
N ASN A 378 -25.65 -1.99 -5.80
CA ASN A 378 -25.58 -3.45 -5.92
C ASN A 378 -24.17 -3.99 -6.16
N ASN A 379 -23.17 -3.13 -6.37
CA ASN A 379 -21.80 -3.57 -6.57
C ASN A 379 -21.22 -4.15 -5.27
N THR A 380 -20.04 -4.74 -5.34
CA THR A 380 -19.29 -5.21 -4.16
C THR A 380 -17.98 -4.47 -4.07
N ILE A 381 -17.64 -3.98 -2.87
CA ILE A 381 -16.31 -3.47 -2.57
C ILE A 381 -15.50 -4.57 -1.88
N SER A 382 -14.34 -4.89 -2.45
CA SER A 382 -13.36 -5.82 -1.85
C SER A 382 -11.96 -5.22 -1.82
N ASP A 383 -11.09 -5.86 -1.03
CA ASP A 383 -9.64 -5.63 -1.02
C ASP A 383 -9.26 -4.15 -0.83
N MET A 384 -9.76 -3.50 0.22
CA MET A 384 -9.42 -2.09 0.45
C MET A 384 -7.97 -1.94 0.92
N GLY A 385 -7.26 -0.98 0.34
CA GLY A 385 -6.01 -0.43 0.86
C GLY A 385 -6.25 0.96 1.43
N VAL A 386 -5.73 1.22 2.63
CA VAL A 386 -5.82 2.52 3.31
C VAL A 386 -4.42 2.93 3.73
N TYR A 387 -3.94 4.02 3.16
CA TYR A 387 -2.59 4.52 3.38
C TYR A 387 -2.61 6.00 3.73
N LEU A 388 -1.72 6.40 4.63
CA LEU A 388 -1.64 7.77 5.12
C LEU A 388 -0.30 8.39 4.69
N LYS A 389 -0.38 9.60 4.13
CA LYS A 389 0.77 10.47 3.89
C LYS A 389 0.44 11.85 4.44
N ASP A 390 1.14 12.24 5.50
CA ASP A 390 0.88 13.45 6.26
C ASP A 390 -0.58 13.49 6.76
N THR A 391 -1.41 14.43 6.32
CA THR A 391 -2.84 14.48 6.66
C THR A 391 -3.74 13.85 5.59
N ASN A 392 -3.17 13.40 4.47
CA ASN A 392 -3.92 12.82 3.37
C ASN A 392 -4.03 11.32 3.55
N VAL A 393 -5.26 10.81 3.48
CA VAL A 393 -5.56 9.39 3.46
C VAL A 393 -5.94 9.00 2.05
N ILE A 394 -5.25 8.01 1.49
CA ILE A 394 -5.60 7.43 0.19
C ILE A 394 -6.28 6.09 0.45
N VAL A 395 -7.48 5.93 -0.12
CA VAL A 395 -8.25 4.71 -0.06
C VAL A 395 -8.40 4.17 -1.48
N SER A 396 -7.96 2.94 -1.69
CA SER A 396 -8.07 2.24 -2.98
C SER A 396 -8.75 0.90 -2.81
N PHE A 397 -9.52 0.45 -3.81
CA PHE A 397 -10.35 -0.74 -3.69
C PHE A 397 -10.70 -1.36 -5.05
N ASN A 398 -11.09 -2.62 -5.01
CA ASN A 398 -11.71 -3.33 -6.12
C ASN A 398 -13.24 -3.21 -6.03
N GLU A 399 -13.89 -2.81 -7.12
CA GLU A 399 -15.35 -2.73 -7.21
C GLU A 399 -15.87 -3.69 -8.27
N SER A 400 -16.58 -4.73 -7.85
CA SER A 400 -17.17 -5.75 -8.73
C SER A 400 -18.65 -5.47 -8.98
N GLN A 401 -19.07 -5.57 -10.23
CA GLN A 401 -20.46 -5.31 -10.64
C GLN A 401 -21.38 -6.49 -10.30
N PHE A 402 -22.58 -6.19 -9.82
CA PHE A 402 -23.58 -7.22 -9.52
C PHE A 402 -23.91 -8.10 -10.73
N GLY A 403 -23.98 -9.42 -10.53
CA GLY A 403 -24.38 -10.36 -11.58
C GLY A 403 -23.39 -10.42 -12.76
N SER A 404 -22.18 -9.89 -12.58
CA SER A 404 -21.16 -9.78 -13.60
C SER A 404 -19.80 -10.14 -13.01
N ILE A 405 -18.90 -10.63 -13.87
CA ILE A 405 -17.48 -10.81 -13.50
C ILE A 405 -16.67 -9.52 -13.71
N VAL A 406 -17.30 -8.41 -14.08
CA VAL A 406 -16.60 -7.15 -14.36
C VAL A 406 -16.24 -6.45 -13.04
N SER A 407 -14.96 -6.09 -12.90
CA SER A 407 -14.48 -5.30 -11.77
C SER A 407 -13.62 -4.11 -12.22
N LEU A 408 -13.69 -3.01 -11.47
CA LEU A 408 -12.89 -1.80 -11.66
C LEU A 408 -11.98 -1.57 -10.46
N ILE A 409 -10.78 -1.04 -10.70
CA ILE A 409 -9.91 -0.57 -9.62
C ILE A 409 -10.12 0.93 -9.45
N LYS A 410 -10.44 1.34 -8.23
CA LYS A 410 -10.79 2.73 -7.91
C LYS A 410 -10.03 3.23 -6.69
N ALA A 411 -9.94 4.54 -6.56
CA ALA A 411 -9.37 5.19 -5.38
C ALA A 411 -9.92 6.60 -5.18
N PHE A 412 -9.78 7.12 -3.97
CA PHE A 412 -9.95 8.54 -3.66
C PHE A 412 -8.99 8.93 -2.54
N SER A 413 -8.78 10.22 -2.36
CA SER A 413 -8.14 10.77 -1.17
C SER A 413 -9.17 11.38 -0.23
N THR A 414 -8.86 11.52 1.06
CA THR A 414 -9.62 12.30 2.03
C THR A 414 -8.68 12.84 3.09
N GLY A 415 -9.15 13.82 3.87
CA GLY A 415 -8.38 14.41 4.97
C GLY A 415 -9.18 14.48 6.27
N PRO A 416 -8.70 15.22 7.27
CA PRO A 416 -9.36 15.31 8.59
C PRO A 416 -10.81 15.82 8.54
N ALA A 417 -11.15 16.60 7.51
CA ALA A 417 -12.50 17.13 7.28
C ALA A 417 -13.47 16.10 6.68
N GLY A 418 -12.99 14.93 6.23
CA GLY A 418 -13.85 13.89 5.66
C GLY A 418 -14.43 14.21 4.29
N VAL A 419 -13.83 15.16 3.56
CA VAL A 419 -14.23 15.51 2.20
C VAL A 419 -13.43 14.68 1.20
N THR A 420 -14.11 14.11 0.20
CA THR A 420 -13.45 13.44 -0.93
C THR A 420 -12.52 14.42 -1.65
N GLY A 421 -11.23 14.08 -1.67
CA GLY A 421 -10.19 14.82 -2.36
C GLY A 421 -10.26 14.65 -3.88
N TRP A 422 -9.19 15.07 -4.57
CA TRP A 422 -9.10 15.05 -6.04
C TRP A 422 -10.33 15.67 -6.73
N SER A 423 -10.72 16.85 -6.25
CA SER A 423 -11.91 17.59 -6.72
C SER A 423 -13.24 16.84 -6.47
N GLY A 424 -13.37 16.16 -5.34
CA GLY A 424 -14.62 15.50 -4.94
C GLY A 424 -14.90 14.19 -5.68
N SER A 425 -13.89 13.58 -6.30
CA SER A 425 -14.08 12.47 -7.22
C SER A 425 -13.40 11.17 -6.75
N ILE A 426 -14.11 10.06 -6.92
CA ILE A 426 -13.50 8.72 -6.90
C ILE A 426 -12.89 8.46 -8.28
N LEU A 427 -11.57 8.39 -8.33
CA LEU A 427 -10.78 8.09 -9.52
C LEU A 427 -10.94 6.61 -9.91
N THR A 428 -11.06 6.33 -11.20
CA THR A 428 -10.91 4.99 -11.75
C THR A 428 -9.45 4.79 -12.18
N ALA A 429 -8.72 3.90 -11.51
CA ALA A 429 -7.34 3.55 -11.84
C ALA A 429 -7.25 2.49 -12.95
N SER A 430 -8.22 1.58 -13.03
CA SER A 430 -8.38 0.65 -14.15
C SER A 430 -9.83 0.61 -14.62
N SER A 431 -10.07 1.03 -15.85
CA SER A 431 -11.40 1.02 -16.49
C SER A 431 -11.67 -0.20 -17.37
N ASN A 432 -10.70 -1.12 -17.50
CA ASN A 432 -10.90 -2.36 -18.26
C ASN A 432 -12.01 -3.21 -17.65
N THR A 433 -13.00 -3.58 -18.46
CA THR A 433 -14.15 -4.39 -18.04
C THR A 433 -13.80 -5.87 -18.09
N SER A 434 -13.20 -6.35 -17.02
CA SER A 434 -12.73 -7.73 -16.85
C SER A 434 -12.75 -8.10 -15.38
N GLU A 435 -12.69 -9.40 -15.09
CA GLU A 435 -12.55 -9.90 -13.72
C GLU A 435 -11.19 -9.53 -13.14
N LYS A 436 -11.21 -8.95 -11.94
CA LYS A 436 -10.02 -8.59 -11.18
C LYS A 436 -10.07 -9.25 -9.82
N VAL A 437 -8.99 -9.93 -9.48
CA VAL A 437 -8.86 -10.70 -8.24
C VAL A 437 -7.51 -10.45 -7.59
N GLY A 438 -7.45 -10.66 -6.28
CA GLY A 438 -6.20 -10.49 -5.52
C GLY A 438 -5.63 -9.08 -5.62
N PHE A 439 -6.48 -8.06 -5.60
CA PHE A 439 -6.01 -6.68 -5.60
C PHE A 439 -5.16 -6.41 -4.35
N ASN A 440 -4.02 -5.76 -4.55
CA ASN A 440 -3.15 -5.31 -3.50
C ASN A 440 -2.64 -3.90 -3.83
N SER A 441 -2.40 -3.10 -2.81
CA SER A 441 -1.93 -1.73 -2.97
C SER A 441 -0.96 -1.37 -1.87
N ASN A 442 -0.11 -0.38 -2.11
CA ASN A 442 0.79 0.21 -1.12
C ASN A 442 1.10 1.67 -1.49
N ILE A 443 1.83 2.39 -0.64
CA ILE A 443 2.28 3.76 -0.89
C ILE A 443 3.79 3.87 -0.73
N THR A 444 4.45 4.53 -1.67
CA THR A 444 5.88 4.82 -1.56
C THR A 444 6.14 5.92 -0.53
N GLU A 445 7.38 6.08 -0.08
CA GLU A 445 7.77 7.18 0.80
C GLU A 445 7.48 8.56 0.18
N GLN A 446 7.56 8.66 -1.15
CA GLN A 446 7.26 9.86 -1.93
C GLN A 446 5.74 10.12 -2.08
N GLY A 447 4.88 9.24 -1.55
CA GLY A 447 3.43 9.41 -1.56
C GLY A 447 2.75 8.94 -2.84
N MET A 448 3.43 8.17 -3.68
CA MET A 448 2.82 7.52 -4.84
C MET A 448 2.15 6.22 -4.41
N SER A 449 0.86 6.06 -4.70
CA SER A 449 0.21 4.76 -4.52
C SER A 449 0.56 3.84 -5.67
N ILE A 450 0.88 2.58 -5.36
CA ILE A 450 1.12 1.53 -6.35
C ILE A 450 0.09 0.45 -6.12
N LEU A 451 -0.63 0.11 -7.18
CA LEU A 451 -1.73 -0.84 -7.19
C LEU A 451 -1.34 -2.03 -8.08
N THR A 452 -1.67 -3.25 -7.67
CA THR A 452 -1.46 -4.47 -8.47
C THR A 452 -2.63 -5.43 -8.32
N TRP A 453 -2.96 -6.17 -9.38
CA TRP A 453 -4.05 -7.16 -9.37
C TRP A 453 -3.86 -8.20 -10.47
N SER A 454 -4.52 -9.35 -10.31
CA SER A 454 -4.71 -10.31 -11.39
C SER A 454 -5.91 -9.91 -12.22
N ASP A 455 -5.79 -10.00 -13.53
CA ASP A 455 -6.80 -9.51 -14.46
C ASP A 455 -7.07 -10.53 -15.58
N ARG A 456 -8.34 -10.90 -15.77
CA ARG A 456 -8.77 -11.85 -16.80
C ARG A 456 -9.19 -11.18 -18.12
N ARG A 457 -8.61 -10.01 -18.43
CA ARG A 457 -8.81 -9.34 -19.74
C ARG A 457 -8.21 -10.12 -20.92
N SER A 458 -7.22 -10.98 -20.67
CA SER A 458 -6.67 -11.95 -21.63
C SER A 458 -7.19 -13.35 -21.31
N SER A 459 -7.19 -14.24 -22.32
CA SER A 459 -7.66 -15.63 -22.17
C SER A 459 -6.85 -16.46 -21.17
N SER A 460 -5.62 -16.04 -20.86
CA SER A 460 -4.76 -16.66 -19.83
C SER A 460 -4.83 -15.98 -18.46
N GLY A 461 -5.35 -14.76 -18.37
CA GLY A 461 -5.10 -13.89 -17.22
C GLY A 461 -3.73 -13.21 -17.30
N GLY A 462 -3.45 -12.35 -16.32
CA GLY A 462 -2.17 -11.66 -16.17
C GLY A 462 -2.10 -10.81 -14.91
N ILE A 463 -0.89 -10.40 -14.54
CA ILE A 463 -0.64 -9.43 -13.46
C ILE A 463 -0.48 -8.05 -14.07
N TYR A 464 -1.24 -7.09 -13.55
CA TYR A 464 -1.20 -5.69 -13.98
C TYR A 464 -1.01 -4.77 -12.78
N ALA A 465 -0.42 -3.61 -13.06
CA ALA A 465 -0.20 -2.58 -12.06
C ALA A 465 -0.57 -1.19 -12.57
N GLN A 466 -0.82 -0.28 -11.64
CA GLN A 466 -1.09 1.13 -11.91
C GLN A 466 -0.59 1.99 -10.74
N ASN A 467 0.01 3.14 -11.05
CA ASN A 467 0.31 4.15 -10.04
C ASN A 467 -0.80 5.20 -9.93
N ILE A 468 -0.89 5.83 -8.76
CA ILE A 468 -1.63 7.07 -8.54
C ILE A 468 -0.69 8.05 -7.84
N ASN A 469 -0.48 9.22 -8.44
CA ASN A 469 0.27 10.30 -7.83
C ASN A 469 -0.55 10.95 -6.70
N LEU A 470 0.11 11.62 -5.75
CA LEU A 470 -0.56 12.25 -4.59
C LEU A 470 -1.70 13.22 -4.99
N ASN A 471 -1.56 13.89 -6.14
CA ASN A 471 -2.55 14.81 -6.70
C ASN A 471 -3.74 14.10 -7.40
N GLY A 472 -3.77 12.76 -7.44
CA GLY A 472 -4.83 11.97 -8.06
C GLY A 472 -4.66 11.70 -9.55
N THR A 473 -3.53 12.11 -10.15
CA THR A 473 -3.24 11.80 -11.55
C THR A 473 -2.62 10.40 -11.70
N LEU A 474 -2.92 9.74 -12.83
CA LEU A 474 -2.30 8.48 -13.23
C LEU A 474 -1.07 8.73 -14.11
N GLY A 475 -0.17 7.75 -14.17
CA GLY A 475 0.92 7.72 -15.13
C GLY A 475 2.19 8.41 -14.64
N GLY A 476 3.11 8.63 -15.57
CA GLY A 476 4.32 9.39 -15.30
C GLY A 476 3.96 10.72 -14.66
N GLY A 477 4.31 10.85 -13.37
CA GLY A 477 4.16 12.12 -12.70
C GLY A 477 4.84 13.18 -13.57
N THR A 478 4.20 14.32 -13.75
CA THR A 478 4.89 15.51 -14.27
C THR A 478 6.00 16.01 -13.33
N GLY A 479 6.37 15.22 -12.33
CA GLY A 479 7.53 15.39 -11.47
C GLY A 479 8.65 14.47 -11.93
N ILE A 480 9.68 15.06 -12.53
CA ILE A 480 11.04 14.60 -12.35
C ILE A 480 11.21 14.27 -10.86
N ILE A 481 11.69 13.06 -10.56
CA ILE A 481 12.14 12.69 -9.23
C ILE A 481 13.30 13.62 -8.89
N HIS A 482 13.00 14.73 -8.20
CA HIS A 482 14.03 15.45 -7.50
C HIS A 482 14.10 14.82 -6.12
N GLN A 483 15.23 14.19 -5.82
CA GLN A 483 15.71 14.11 -4.45
C GLN A 483 15.42 15.45 -3.76
N THR A 484 15.03 15.37 -2.49
CA THR A 484 14.61 16.43 -1.57
C THR A 484 15.62 17.57 -1.37
N ASN A 485 16.10 18.17 -2.45
CA ASN A 485 16.70 19.49 -2.44
C ASN A 485 15.55 20.48 -2.45
N ILE A 486 15.05 20.80 -1.25
CA ILE A 486 14.32 22.05 -1.04
C ILE A 486 15.18 23.14 -1.71
N PRO A 487 14.63 23.89 -2.69
CA PRO A 487 15.39 24.94 -3.35
C PRO A 487 15.98 25.87 -2.29
N GLN A 488 17.25 26.25 -2.43
CA GLN A 488 17.88 27.16 -1.45
C GLN A 488 17.45 28.61 -1.68
N ASP A 489 17.05 28.94 -2.92
CA ASP A 489 16.73 30.30 -3.35
C ASP A 489 15.41 30.37 -4.11
N PHE A 490 14.76 31.53 -4.02
CA PHE A 490 13.72 31.90 -4.96
C PHE A 490 14.32 32.03 -6.36
N ARG A 491 13.62 31.50 -7.37
CA ARG A 491 14.10 31.57 -8.75
C ARG A 491 12.96 31.45 -9.74
N LEU A 492 12.89 32.35 -10.72
CA LEU A 492 12.03 32.18 -11.89
C LEU A 492 12.87 31.60 -13.04
N PHE A 493 12.36 30.60 -13.75
CA PHE A 493 13.03 30.02 -14.91
C PHE A 493 12.48 30.57 -16.22
N GLN A 494 13.28 30.49 -17.28
CA GLN A 494 12.83 30.79 -18.63
C GLN A 494 11.72 29.81 -19.02
N ASN A 495 10.59 30.32 -19.51
CA ASN A 495 9.47 29.48 -19.93
C ASN A 495 9.90 28.59 -21.10
N TYR A 496 9.37 27.38 -21.18
CA TYR A 496 9.67 26.45 -22.27
C TYR A 496 8.40 25.76 -22.80
N PRO A 497 8.22 25.69 -24.13
CA PRO A 497 9.06 26.33 -25.17
C PRO A 497 9.00 27.87 -25.11
N ASN A 498 10.02 28.55 -25.65
CA ASN A 498 10.01 29.99 -25.93
C ASN A 498 10.85 30.25 -27.20
N PRO A 499 10.25 30.68 -28.34
CA PRO A 499 8.85 31.03 -28.50
C PRO A 499 7.88 29.85 -28.33
N PHE A 500 6.62 30.11 -27.97
CA PHE A 500 5.60 29.09 -27.71
C PHE A 500 4.34 29.27 -28.57
N ASN A 501 3.61 28.18 -28.85
CA ASN A 501 2.32 28.20 -29.55
C ASN A 501 1.41 27.04 -29.11
N PRO A 502 0.21 27.29 -28.55
CA PRO A 502 -0.18 28.43 -27.73
C PRO A 502 0.12 28.17 -26.24
N VAL A 503 0.81 27.07 -25.91
CA VAL A 503 1.07 26.60 -24.54
C VAL A 503 2.56 26.60 -24.22
N THR A 504 2.91 27.04 -23.00
CA THR A 504 4.27 26.98 -22.44
C THR A 504 4.20 26.61 -20.96
N ILE A 505 5.33 26.20 -20.39
CA ILE A 505 5.46 25.95 -18.94
C ILE A 505 6.32 27.05 -18.35
N ILE A 506 5.83 27.66 -17.27
CA ILE A 506 6.57 28.62 -16.44
C ILE A 506 6.99 27.88 -15.16
N SER A 507 8.29 27.71 -14.98
CA SER A 507 8.85 27.03 -13.81
C SER A 507 9.43 28.03 -12.82
N PHE A 508 9.33 27.76 -11.52
CA PHE A 508 9.96 28.56 -10.47
C PHE A 508 10.23 27.77 -9.18
N ASN A 509 11.11 28.29 -8.34
CA ASN A 509 11.47 27.74 -7.04
C ASN A 509 11.05 28.67 -5.91
N ILE A 510 10.59 28.06 -4.81
CA ILE A 510 10.22 28.70 -3.56
C ILE A 510 10.95 27.96 -2.42
N PRO A 511 11.88 28.60 -1.70
CA PRO A 511 12.72 27.91 -0.70
C PRO A 511 12.05 27.72 0.66
N LYS A 512 10.99 28.47 0.94
CA LYS A 512 10.21 28.46 2.19
C LYS A 512 8.76 28.81 1.88
N SER A 513 7.82 28.47 2.78
CA SER A 513 6.42 28.82 2.54
C SER A 513 6.23 30.34 2.47
N SER A 514 5.63 30.82 1.38
CA SER A 514 5.51 32.26 1.07
C SER A 514 4.23 32.53 0.27
N ASN A 515 3.71 33.75 0.37
CA ASN A 515 2.64 34.23 -0.52
C ASN A 515 3.23 34.51 -1.91
N VAL A 516 2.80 33.76 -2.92
CA VAL A 516 3.35 33.77 -4.28
C VAL A 516 2.33 34.34 -5.26
N LYS A 517 2.76 35.32 -6.05
CA LYS A 517 2.00 35.91 -7.13
C LYS A 517 2.72 35.77 -8.46
N LEU A 518 2.10 35.08 -9.42
CA LEU A 518 2.62 34.92 -10.78
C LEU A 518 1.69 35.65 -11.77
N THR A 519 2.20 36.71 -12.40
CA THR A 519 1.41 37.59 -13.27
C THR A 519 2.00 37.63 -14.67
N ILE A 520 1.16 37.68 -15.69
CA ILE A 520 1.52 37.91 -17.09
C ILE A 520 1.16 39.34 -17.48
N SER A 521 2.06 40.06 -18.16
CA SER A 521 1.86 41.43 -18.63
C SER A 521 2.23 41.60 -20.10
N ASP A 522 1.61 42.58 -20.76
CA ASP A 522 1.97 42.98 -22.12
C ASP A 522 3.22 43.90 -22.15
N VAL A 523 3.66 44.31 -23.35
CA VAL A 523 4.83 45.19 -23.53
C VAL A 523 4.69 46.58 -22.92
N LEU A 524 3.48 47.00 -22.54
CA LEU A 524 3.21 48.26 -21.86
C LEU A 524 3.13 48.08 -20.34
N GLY A 525 3.38 46.87 -19.82
CA GLY A 525 3.32 46.54 -18.40
C GLY A 525 1.89 46.33 -17.87
N ARG A 526 0.87 46.22 -18.74
CA ARG A 526 -0.50 45.95 -18.30
C ARG A 526 -0.66 44.48 -17.99
N SER A 527 -1.16 44.15 -16.80
CA SER A 527 -1.48 42.78 -16.41
C SER A 527 -2.59 42.21 -17.29
N VAL A 528 -2.30 41.11 -17.99
CA VAL A 528 -3.24 40.39 -18.87
C VAL A 528 -3.72 39.07 -18.27
N ALA A 529 -3.00 38.51 -17.29
CA ALA A 529 -3.43 37.33 -16.52
C ALA A 529 -2.74 37.26 -15.15
N ILE A 530 -3.44 36.78 -14.14
CA ILE A 530 -2.85 36.34 -12.86
C ILE A 530 -3.01 34.81 -12.83
N LEU A 531 -1.88 34.11 -12.74
CA LEU A 531 -1.84 32.64 -12.77
C LEU A 531 -1.86 32.05 -11.36
N ILE A 532 -1.27 32.76 -10.40
CA ILE A 532 -1.14 32.35 -9.00
C ILE A 532 -1.27 33.62 -8.14
N ASP A 533 -2.00 33.54 -7.04
CA ASP A 533 -2.12 34.57 -5.98
C ASP A 533 -2.52 33.87 -4.66
N GLU A 534 -1.63 33.02 -4.14
CA GLU A 534 -1.88 32.18 -2.95
C GLU A 534 -0.59 31.83 -2.18
N VAL A 535 -0.74 31.24 -0.99
CA VAL A 535 0.40 30.76 -0.19
C VAL A 535 0.85 29.39 -0.70
N LEU A 536 2.11 29.30 -1.13
CA LEU A 536 2.74 28.05 -1.55
C LEU A 536 3.74 27.57 -0.50
N SER A 537 3.93 26.26 -0.39
CA SER A 537 4.98 25.64 0.43
C SER A 537 6.36 25.75 -0.24
N ALA A 538 7.42 25.33 0.47
CA ALA A 538 8.73 25.22 -0.14
C ALA A 538 8.71 24.13 -1.23
N GLY A 539 9.22 24.42 -2.43
CA GLY A 539 9.24 23.49 -3.55
C GLY A 539 9.56 24.13 -4.89
N SER A 540 9.68 23.29 -5.90
CA SER A 540 9.76 23.69 -7.31
C SER A 540 8.40 23.50 -7.97
N TYR A 541 7.96 24.49 -8.73
CA TYR A 541 6.63 24.55 -9.32
C TYR A 541 6.73 24.69 -10.84
N ASN A 542 5.85 24.00 -11.56
CA ASN A 542 5.68 24.10 -13.00
C ASN A 542 4.24 24.50 -13.29
N TYR A 543 4.02 25.67 -13.87
CA TYR A 543 2.69 26.16 -14.20
C TYR A 543 2.49 26.21 -15.72
N GLN A 544 1.50 25.49 -16.22
CA GLN A 544 1.15 25.51 -17.64
C GLN A 544 0.38 26.80 -17.98
N PHE A 545 0.91 27.61 -18.87
CA PHE A 545 0.25 28.79 -19.40
C PHE A 545 -0.26 28.55 -20.82
N SER A 546 -1.55 28.82 -21.05
CA SER A 546 -2.17 28.77 -22.39
C SER A 546 -2.65 30.16 -22.81
N ALA A 547 -1.99 30.74 -23.81
CA ALA A 547 -2.38 32.03 -24.37
C ALA A 547 -3.79 32.02 -24.99
N GLY A 548 -4.25 30.86 -25.46
CA GLY A 548 -5.60 30.68 -26.01
C GLY A 548 -6.71 30.96 -24.99
N LYS A 549 -6.49 30.59 -23.71
CA LYS A 549 -7.45 30.83 -22.62
C LYS A 549 -7.70 32.32 -22.39
N PHE A 550 -6.67 33.15 -22.59
CA PHE A 550 -6.71 34.60 -22.37
C PHE A 550 -6.86 35.39 -23.68
N LYS A 551 -7.10 34.72 -24.81
CA LYS A 551 -7.28 35.32 -26.14
C LYS A 551 -6.15 36.29 -26.54
N LEU A 552 -4.91 35.96 -26.17
CA LEU A 552 -3.74 36.78 -26.47
C LEU A 552 -3.35 36.68 -27.95
N SER A 553 -2.84 37.78 -28.52
CA SER A 553 -2.29 37.86 -29.88
C SER A 553 -0.79 37.55 -29.90
N SER A 554 -0.25 37.09 -31.04
CA SER A 554 1.20 36.87 -31.20
C SER A 554 1.99 38.12 -30.82
N GLY A 555 3.10 37.94 -30.11
CA GLY A 555 3.88 39.05 -29.61
C GLY A 555 4.71 38.71 -28.38
N ILE A 556 5.36 39.74 -27.84
CA ILE A 556 6.18 39.64 -26.63
C ILE A 556 5.29 39.90 -25.40
N TYR A 557 5.46 39.07 -24.38
CA TYR A 557 4.84 39.21 -23.07
C TYR A 557 5.90 39.05 -21.99
N TYR A 558 5.59 39.53 -20.80
CA TYR A 558 6.42 39.37 -19.62
C TYR A 558 5.66 38.56 -18.57
N TYR A 559 6.39 37.77 -17.80
CA TYR A 559 5.84 37.09 -16.64
C TYR A 559 6.70 37.38 -15.43
N THR A 560 6.04 37.73 -14.33
CA THR A 560 6.67 38.20 -13.09
C THR A 560 6.25 37.30 -11.94
N LEU A 561 7.23 36.75 -11.24
CA LEU A 561 7.05 36.06 -9.97
C LEU A 561 7.39 37.02 -8.85
N GLN A 562 6.43 37.22 -7.94
CA GLN A 562 6.61 37.95 -6.70
C GLN A 562 6.35 37.01 -5.52
N ALA A 563 7.30 36.95 -4.58
CA ALA A 563 7.16 36.19 -3.35
C ALA A 563 7.94 36.91 -2.23
N GLU A 564 7.24 37.41 -1.22
CA GLU A 564 7.84 38.27 -0.18
C GLU A 564 8.62 39.45 -0.80
N ASP A 565 9.93 39.54 -0.54
CA ASP A 565 10.84 40.56 -1.08
C ASP A 565 11.43 40.18 -2.46
N PHE A 566 11.21 38.95 -2.93
CA PHE A 566 11.71 38.48 -4.22
C PHE A 566 10.78 38.89 -5.36
N ILE A 567 11.31 39.57 -6.37
CA ILE A 567 10.61 39.89 -7.62
C ILE A 567 11.54 39.58 -8.80
N GLU A 568 11.16 38.66 -9.67
CA GLU A 568 11.87 38.38 -10.91
C GLU A 568 10.90 38.38 -12.10
N THR A 569 11.30 39.04 -13.19
CA THR A 569 10.53 39.12 -14.43
C THR A 569 11.32 38.52 -15.59
N LYS A 570 10.64 37.74 -16.44
CA LYS A 570 11.21 37.21 -17.67
C LYS A 570 10.30 37.46 -18.87
N GLN A 571 10.91 37.44 -20.05
CA GLN A 571 10.24 37.67 -21.32
C GLN A 571 9.84 36.34 -21.96
N MET A 572 8.66 36.27 -22.57
CA MET A 572 8.21 35.16 -23.41
C MET A 572 7.65 35.66 -24.75
N MET A 573 7.77 34.85 -25.79
CA MET A 573 7.29 35.17 -27.14
C MET A 573 6.21 34.17 -27.57
N LEU A 574 5.01 34.67 -27.82
CA LEU A 574 3.91 33.89 -28.36
C LEU A 574 3.96 33.95 -29.89
N LEU A 575 4.05 32.78 -30.52
CA LEU A 575 3.77 32.56 -31.93
C LEU A 575 2.37 31.97 -32.03
N LYS A 576 1.54 32.48 -32.92
CA LYS A 576 0.20 31.94 -33.19
C LYS A 576 0.08 31.63 -34.66
#